data_AF-A0A182GKX7-F1
#
_entry.id   AF-A0A182GKX7-F1
#
_cell.length_a   1.000
_cell.length_b   1.000
_cell.length_c   1.000
_cell.angle_alpha   90.00
_cell.angle_beta   90.00
_cell.angle_gamma   90.00
#
_symmetry.space_group_name_H-M   'P 1'
#
loop_
_entity.id
_entity.type
_entity.pdbx_description
1 polymer ?
#
loop_
_entity_poly.entity_id
_entity_poly.type
_entity_poly.pdbx_seq_one_letter_code
_entity_poly.pdbx_strand_id
1 'polypeptide(L)'
;MKAAAKFGLSFLVLFSVVCGFSAAQSQLRRQYETNRRTSVVATRDREGPQRVLPPREPVRAAPVASEEIDPELSENCPEPNGYFADAEQCDKYYACRDGQITEKLCPDGMVFNDYDIDQEKCDLPFNIDCSKRPKLQTPIPSLHCPRLNGYFASETGACDKFFYCVDGKFNMITCPAGLVFNPKTGICTWPDEAGKSGCSSEDVFKFTCPKVNETVAVTHPRYADPDDCQFFYVCINGETPRRNGCKLGQAFDDAAKHCEWARKVPECADWYKDRLTDAQLDELENPPTTKAPASKGPSKVSRRRPSKRPKLEDEEE
;
A
#
# COMPACT_ATOMS: atom_id res chain seq x y z
N MET A 1 54.57 -21.12 -10.93
CA MET A 1 53.75 -20.09 -10.25
C MET A 1 52.28 -20.38 -10.54
N LYS A 2 51.43 -20.22 -9.53
CA LYS A 2 50.01 -20.65 -9.45
C LYS A 2 49.08 -19.70 -10.23
N ALA A 3 47.93 -20.24 -10.66
CA ALA A 3 46.58 -19.64 -10.86
C ALA A 3 45.98 -20.10 -12.21
N ALA A 4 45.01 -21.00 -12.26
CA ALA A 4 43.59 -20.88 -11.90
C ALA A 4 42.73 -20.74 -13.17
N ALA A 5 42.17 -21.88 -13.63
CA ALA A 5 41.07 -21.94 -14.58
C ALA A 5 39.93 -22.70 -13.90
N LYS A 6 38.83 -22.01 -13.59
CA LYS A 6 37.49 -22.56 -13.31
C LYS A 6 36.53 -21.39 -13.12
N PHE A 7 35.85 -20.99 -14.20
CA PHE A 7 34.61 -20.20 -14.14
C PHE A 7 33.67 -20.76 -15.20
N GLY A 8 32.64 -21.46 -14.77
CA GLY A 8 31.73 -22.15 -15.68
C GLY A 8 30.61 -22.87 -14.94
N LEU A 9 29.91 -22.18 -14.04
CA LEU A 9 28.61 -22.63 -13.50
C LEU A 9 27.88 -21.50 -12.75
N SER A 10 27.62 -20.35 -13.39
CA SER A 10 26.81 -19.30 -12.74
C SER A 10 25.88 -18.51 -13.66
N PHE A 11 25.78 -18.88 -14.95
CA PHE A 11 24.97 -18.14 -15.93
C PHE A 11 23.60 -18.75 -16.23
N LEU A 12 23.32 -19.97 -15.76
CA LEU A 12 22.06 -20.68 -16.06
C LEU A 12 20.98 -20.55 -14.99
N VAL A 13 21.25 -19.95 -13.83
CA VAL A 13 20.25 -19.78 -12.76
C VAL A 13 19.61 -18.38 -12.78
N LEU A 14 20.27 -17.37 -13.36
CA LEU A 14 19.70 -16.01 -13.43
C LEU A 14 18.60 -15.85 -14.50
N PHE A 15 18.56 -16.69 -15.54
CA PHE A 15 17.57 -16.54 -16.62
C PHE A 15 16.16 -17.04 -16.25
N SER A 16 16.03 -17.91 -15.25
CA SER A 16 14.73 -18.43 -14.82
C SER A 16 13.96 -17.50 -13.88
N VAL A 17 14.63 -16.56 -13.20
CA VAL A 17 13.99 -15.63 -12.25
C VAL A 17 13.33 -14.44 -12.95
N VAL A 18 13.84 -14.04 -14.13
CA VAL A 18 13.34 -12.83 -14.84
C VAL A 18 12.04 -13.10 -15.61
N CYS A 19 11.76 -14.33 -16.05
CA CYS A 19 10.52 -14.65 -16.75
C CYS A 19 9.32 -14.94 -15.82
N GLY A 20 9.54 -15.28 -14.55
CA GLY A 20 8.47 -15.63 -13.60
C GLY A 20 7.69 -14.43 -13.02
N PHE A 21 8.32 -13.26 -12.93
CA PHE A 21 7.70 -12.07 -12.31
C PHE A 21 6.72 -11.31 -13.21
N SER A 22 6.81 -11.47 -14.54
CA SER A 22 5.98 -10.72 -15.48
C SER A 22 4.53 -11.24 -15.56
N ALA A 23 4.33 -12.55 -15.37
CA ALA A 23 3.00 -13.16 -15.44
C ALA A 23 2.12 -12.76 -14.22
N ALA A 24 2.69 -12.74 -13.01
CA ALA A 24 1.96 -12.43 -11.78
C ALA A 24 1.50 -10.96 -11.69
N GLN A 25 2.33 -10.02 -12.16
CA GLN A 25 1.95 -8.59 -12.20
C GLN A 25 0.87 -8.29 -13.25
N SER A 26 0.83 -9.05 -14.36
CA SER A 26 -0.21 -8.91 -15.38
C SER A 26 -1.60 -9.35 -14.90
N GLN A 27 -1.65 -10.36 -14.01
CA GLN A 27 -2.89 -10.88 -13.45
C GLN A 27 -3.49 -9.93 -12.41
N LEU A 28 -2.67 -9.36 -11.53
CA LEU A 28 -3.12 -8.36 -10.55
C LEU A 28 -3.66 -7.09 -11.22
N ARG A 29 -3.05 -6.65 -12.33
CA ARG A 29 -3.51 -5.48 -13.09
C ARG A 29 -4.86 -5.74 -13.77
N ARG A 30 -5.09 -6.93 -14.31
CA ARG A 30 -6.39 -7.34 -14.87
C ARG A 30 -7.47 -7.42 -13.80
N GLN A 31 -7.14 -7.92 -12.61
CA GLN A 31 -8.09 -8.04 -11.50
C GLN A 31 -8.52 -6.66 -10.96
N TYR A 32 -7.58 -5.72 -10.87
CA TYR A 32 -7.86 -4.32 -10.51
C TYR A 32 -8.74 -3.59 -11.55
N GLU A 33 -8.46 -3.78 -12.85
CA GLU A 33 -9.27 -3.18 -13.92
C GLU A 33 -10.69 -3.77 -14.01
N THR A 34 -10.86 -5.04 -13.66
CA THR A 34 -12.16 -5.71 -13.62
C THR A 34 -13.01 -5.17 -12.47
N ASN A 35 -12.42 -5.03 -11.27
CA ASN A 35 -13.09 -4.44 -10.10
C ASN A 35 -13.45 -2.97 -10.29
N ARG A 36 -12.67 -2.23 -11.09
CA ARG A 36 -12.97 -0.84 -11.45
C ARG A 36 -14.13 -0.72 -12.47
N ARG A 37 -14.37 -1.73 -13.29
CA ARG A 37 -15.50 -1.73 -14.25
C ARG A 37 -16.82 -2.12 -13.59
N THR A 38 -16.81 -3.00 -12.60
CA THR A 38 -18.01 -3.39 -11.85
C THR A 38 -18.55 -2.29 -10.94
N SER A 39 -17.70 -1.38 -10.46
CA SER A 39 -18.14 -0.25 -9.62
C SER A 39 -18.79 0.92 -10.37
N VAL A 40 -18.58 1.03 -11.69
CA VAL A 40 -19.06 2.19 -12.49
C VAL A 40 -20.40 1.91 -13.18
N VAL A 41 -20.87 0.66 -13.23
CA VAL A 41 -22.10 0.27 -13.95
C VAL A 41 -23.37 0.40 -13.09
N ALA A 42 -23.26 0.63 -11.78
CA ALA A 42 -24.42 0.62 -10.88
C ALA A 42 -25.12 2.00 -10.67
N THR A 43 -24.82 3.02 -11.49
CA THR A 43 -25.49 4.33 -11.39
C THR A 43 -25.81 4.89 -12.77
N ARG A 44 -26.90 4.42 -13.40
CA ARG A 44 -27.66 5.25 -14.35
C ARG A 44 -29.09 4.74 -14.57
N ASP A 45 -30.00 5.71 -14.52
CA ASP A 45 -31.32 5.78 -15.13
C ASP A 45 -32.53 5.11 -14.44
N ARG A 46 -33.24 5.93 -13.64
CA ARG A 46 -34.71 5.99 -13.71
C ARG A 46 -35.28 7.29 -13.11
N GLU A 47 -35.41 8.33 -13.93
CA GLU A 47 -36.33 9.45 -13.65
C GLU A 47 -37.76 9.05 -14.02
N GLY A 48 -38.68 9.22 -13.08
CA GLY A 48 -40.13 9.05 -13.24
C GLY A 48 -40.88 10.08 -12.37
N PRO A 49 -42.11 10.46 -12.73
CA PRO A 49 -42.67 11.77 -12.39
C PRO A 49 -43.13 11.90 -10.92
N GLN A 50 -42.82 13.05 -10.32
CA GLN A 50 -43.21 13.42 -8.96
C GLN A 50 -44.73 13.49 -8.80
N ARG A 51 -45.29 12.66 -7.91
CA ARG A 51 -46.58 12.91 -7.26
C ARG A 51 -46.33 13.47 -5.87
N VAL A 52 -46.84 14.67 -5.63
CA VAL A 52 -46.85 15.32 -4.31
C VAL A 52 -47.84 14.57 -3.42
N LEU A 53 -47.38 14.03 -2.29
CA LEU A 53 -48.21 13.48 -1.22
C LEU A 53 -48.20 14.43 -0.01
N PRO A 54 -49.33 14.58 0.71
CA PRO A 54 -49.47 15.54 1.80
C PRO A 54 -48.70 15.12 3.08
N PRO A 55 -48.46 16.05 4.02
CA PRO A 55 -47.63 15.80 5.20
C PRO A 55 -48.29 14.78 6.14
N ARG A 56 -47.51 13.81 6.63
CA ARG A 56 -47.92 12.89 7.71
C ARG A 56 -47.40 13.40 9.05
N GLU A 57 -48.27 13.37 10.06
CA GLU A 57 -48.01 13.67 11.46
C GLU A 57 -46.96 12.74 12.09
N PRO A 58 -46.29 13.16 13.18
CA PRO A 58 -45.17 12.41 13.76
C PRO A 58 -45.63 11.15 14.51
N VAL A 59 -45.26 9.99 14.01
CA VAL A 59 -45.40 8.71 14.71
C VAL A 59 -44.20 8.51 15.64
N ARG A 60 -44.48 8.28 16.93
CA ARG A 60 -43.48 7.95 17.96
C ARG A 60 -42.62 6.76 17.54
N ALA A 61 -41.31 6.92 17.65
CA ALA A 61 -40.35 5.83 17.48
C ALA A 61 -40.51 4.80 18.61
N ALA A 62 -40.68 3.53 18.25
CA ALA A 62 -40.46 2.40 19.15
C ALA A 62 -38.95 2.22 19.38
N PRO A 63 -38.51 1.73 20.55
CA PRO A 63 -37.10 1.58 20.84
C PRO A 63 -36.53 0.41 20.02
N VAL A 64 -35.43 0.68 19.33
CA VAL A 64 -34.54 -0.32 18.73
C VAL A 64 -33.87 -1.05 19.89
N ALA A 65 -34.06 -2.37 19.96
CA ALA A 65 -33.35 -3.22 20.90
C ALA A 65 -31.84 -3.09 20.63
N SER A 66 -31.12 -2.58 21.63
CA SER A 66 -29.67 -2.71 21.71
C SER A 66 -29.35 -4.19 21.93
N GLU A 67 -28.59 -4.80 21.03
CA GLU A 67 -27.89 -6.05 21.32
C GLU A 67 -26.93 -5.76 22.48
N GLU A 68 -27.30 -6.21 23.67
CA GLU A 68 -26.40 -6.22 24.82
C GLU A 68 -25.29 -7.25 24.54
N ILE A 69 -24.06 -6.84 24.78
CA ILE A 69 -22.87 -7.68 24.69
C ILE A 69 -23.04 -8.77 25.75
N ASP A 70 -23.28 -10.00 25.31
CA ASP A 70 -23.63 -11.11 26.18
C ASP A 70 -22.43 -11.58 27.03
N PRO A 71 -22.49 -11.51 28.37
CA PRO A 71 -21.49 -12.07 29.28
C PRO A 71 -21.44 -13.62 29.27
N GLU A 72 -22.37 -14.29 28.58
CA GLU A 72 -22.59 -15.74 28.65
C GLU A 72 -21.53 -16.58 27.87
N LEU A 73 -20.67 -15.94 27.08
CA LEU A 73 -19.52 -16.58 26.42
C LEU A 73 -18.51 -17.21 27.39
N SER A 74 -18.49 -16.77 28.65
CA SER A 74 -17.57 -17.30 29.66
C SER A 74 -18.00 -18.68 30.20
N GLU A 75 -19.26 -19.07 30.02
CA GLU A 75 -19.80 -20.31 30.57
C GLU A 75 -20.25 -21.30 29.49
N ASN A 76 -20.68 -20.83 28.30
CA ASN A 76 -21.14 -21.68 27.20
C ASN A 76 -20.59 -21.25 25.83
N CYS A 77 -20.31 -22.24 24.97
CA CYS A 77 -19.92 -22.00 23.58
C CYS A 77 -21.11 -21.52 22.73
N PRO A 78 -20.97 -20.48 21.88
CA PRO A 78 -22.02 -20.06 20.95
C PRO A 78 -22.37 -21.14 19.94
N GLU A 79 -21.35 -21.83 19.43
CA GLU A 79 -21.49 -23.01 18.59
C GLU A 79 -20.64 -24.16 19.15
N PRO A 80 -21.01 -25.42 18.90
CA PRO A 80 -20.27 -26.57 19.44
C PRO A 80 -18.78 -26.56 19.07
N ASN A 81 -18.44 -26.03 17.90
CA ASN A 81 -17.08 -25.97 17.39
C ASN A 81 -16.78 -24.56 16.86
N GLY A 82 -15.57 -24.07 17.10
CA GLY A 82 -15.12 -22.78 16.55
C GLY A 82 -14.22 -22.02 17.51
N TYR A 83 -13.87 -20.80 17.10
CA TYR A 83 -13.03 -19.87 17.84
C TYR A 83 -13.77 -18.55 18.06
N PHE A 84 -13.90 -18.14 19.32
CA PHE A 84 -14.73 -17.00 19.71
C PHE A 84 -13.92 -15.98 20.52
N ALA A 85 -14.08 -14.69 20.20
CA ALA A 85 -13.39 -13.63 20.91
C ALA A 85 -13.90 -13.48 22.35
N ASP A 86 -13.02 -13.06 23.25
CA ASP A 86 -13.43 -12.59 24.57
C ASP A 86 -14.12 -11.22 24.49
N ALA A 87 -15.10 -10.99 25.38
CA ALA A 87 -15.92 -9.78 25.40
C ALA A 87 -15.15 -8.53 25.85
N GLU A 88 -14.08 -8.68 26.64
CA GLU A 88 -13.35 -7.56 27.24
C GLU A 88 -11.89 -7.47 26.83
N GLN A 89 -11.26 -8.60 26.48
CA GLN A 89 -9.83 -8.72 26.20
C GLN A 89 -9.55 -9.07 24.73
N CYS A 90 -8.85 -8.17 24.01
CA CYS A 90 -8.67 -8.31 22.56
C CYS A 90 -7.76 -9.47 22.15
N ASP A 91 -6.85 -9.88 23.03
CA ASP A 91 -5.91 -10.96 22.78
C ASP A 91 -6.33 -12.29 23.41
N LYS A 92 -7.53 -12.36 23.99
CA LYS A 92 -8.11 -13.57 24.55
C LYS A 92 -9.24 -14.10 23.67
N TYR A 93 -9.32 -15.41 23.59
CA TYR A 93 -10.33 -16.12 22.82
C TYR A 93 -10.58 -17.50 23.41
N TYR A 94 -11.67 -18.12 22.97
CA TYR A 94 -12.12 -19.42 23.39
C TYR A 94 -12.13 -20.37 22.20
N ALA A 95 -11.49 -21.52 22.35
CA ALA A 95 -11.61 -22.63 21.41
C ALA A 95 -12.69 -23.58 21.90
N CYS A 96 -13.78 -23.69 21.15
CA CYS A 96 -14.89 -24.58 21.42
C CYS A 96 -14.73 -25.88 20.65
N ARG A 97 -14.86 -27.02 21.35
CA ARG A 97 -14.89 -28.35 20.75
C ARG A 97 -15.97 -29.19 21.40
N ASP A 98 -16.95 -29.63 20.62
CA ASP A 98 -18.14 -30.33 21.11
C ASP A 98 -18.82 -29.64 22.31
N GLY A 99 -18.84 -28.30 22.29
CA GLY A 99 -19.40 -27.46 23.35
C GLY A 99 -18.49 -27.24 24.56
N GLN A 100 -17.29 -27.84 24.58
CA GLN A 100 -16.31 -27.63 25.64
C GLN A 100 -15.40 -26.43 25.34
N ILE A 101 -15.39 -25.47 26.26
CA ILE A 101 -14.55 -24.27 26.18
C ILE A 101 -13.12 -24.57 26.60
N THR A 102 -12.16 -24.12 25.78
CA THR A 102 -10.75 -23.96 26.17
C THR A 102 -10.36 -22.49 26.01
N GLU A 103 -10.04 -21.83 27.12
CA GLU A 103 -9.50 -20.47 27.11
C GLU A 103 -8.08 -20.44 26.53
N LYS A 104 -7.82 -19.47 25.66
CA LYS A 104 -6.51 -19.24 25.05
C LYS A 104 -6.19 -17.75 24.95
N LEU A 105 -4.89 -17.46 24.86
CA LEU A 105 -4.34 -16.15 24.56
C LEU A 105 -3.58 -16.19 23.25
N CYS A 106 -3.68 -15.10 22.48
CA CYS A 106 -2.80 -14.85 21.36
C CYS A 106 -1.36 -14.63 21.86
N PRO A 107 -0.35 -14.90 21.02
CA PRO A 107 1.03 -14.55 21.33
C PRO A 107 1.16 -13.08 21.76
N ASP A 108 2.02 -12.78 22.75
CA ASP A 108 2.16 -11.44 23.29
C ASP A 108 2.46 -10.40 22.18
N GLY A 109 1.63 -9.36 22.10
CA GLY A 109 1.68 -8.32 21.07
C GLY A 109 0.78 -8.56 19.85
N MET A 110 0.03 -9.67 19.82
CA MET A 110 -1.01 -9.95 18.82
C MET A 110 -2.39 -9.98 19.46
N VAL A 111 -3.44 -9.85 18.64
CA VAL A 111 -4.85 -9.87 19.06
C VAL A 111 -5.63 -10.89 18.24
N PHE A 112 -6.71 -11.41 18.82
CA PHE A 112 -7.54 -12.43 18.16
C PHE A 112 -8.34 -11.81 17.01
N ASN A 113 -8.28 -12.45 15.85
CA ASN A 113 -9.06 -12.09 14.67
C ASN A 113 -10.31 -12.97 14.63
N ASP A 114 -11.48 -12.34 14.78
CA ASP A 114 -12.80 -12.95 14.89
C ASP A 114 -13.61 -12.92 13.58
N TYR A 115 -12.98 -12.61 12.43
CA TYR A 115 -13.68 -12.58 11.14
C TYR A 115 -14.06 -13.97 10.60
N ASP A 116 -13.41 -15.03 11.07
CA ASP A 116 -13.66 -16.41 10.65
C ASP A 116 -13.58 -17.35 11.86
N ILE A 117 -14.74 -17.87 12.29
CA ILE A 117 -14.86 -18.73 13.48
C ILE A 117 -14.21 -20.11 13.29
N ASP A 118 -13.89 -20.52 12.07
CA ASP A 118 -13.24 -21.80 11.78
C ASP A 118 -11.71 -21.70 11.82
N GLN A 119 -11.14 -20.49 11.98
CA GLN A 119 -9.70 -20.24 11.94
C GLN A 119 -9.17 -19.68 13.26
N GLU A 120 -8.21 -20.40 13.87
CA GLU A 120 -7.46 -19.93 15.03
C GLU A 120 -6.44 -18.88 14.62
N LYS A 121 -6.88 -17.64 14.39
CA LYS A 121 -6.01 -16.59 13.85
C LYS A 121 -5.78 -15.47 14.85
N CYS A 122 -4.51 -15.16 15.07
CA CYS A 122 -4.07 -13.94 15.72
C CYS A 122 -3.45 -13.01 14.68
N ASP A 123 -3.75 -11.72 14.74
CA ASP A 123 -3.21 -10.68 13.87
C ASP A 123 -2.63 -9.53 14.70
N LEU A 124 -1.93 -8.61 14.04
CA LEU A 124 -1.44 -7.41 14.69
C LEU A 124 -2.61 -6.48 15.07
N PRO A 125 -2.51 -5.76 16.21
CA PRO A 125 -3.55 -4.85 16.69
C PRO A 125 -3.98 -3.77 15.68
N PHE A 126 -3.13 -3.45 14.70
CA PHE A 126 -3.42 -2.43 13.68
C PHE A 126 -4.46 -2.89 12.65
N ASN A 127 -4.70 -4.20 12.50
CA ASN A 127 -5.62 -4.76 11.52
C ASN A 127 -6.98 -5.16 12.10
N ILE A 128 -7.12 -5.13 13.43
CA ILE A 128 -8.29 -5.64 14.15
C ILE A 128 -8.83 -4.53 15.06
N ASP A 129 -10.14 -4.30 15.03
CA ASP A 129 -10.78 -3.31 15.89
C ASP A 129 -10.96 -3.84 17.32
N CYS A 130 -10.07 -3.46 18.21
CA CYS A 130 -10.13 -3.78 19.64
C CYS A 130 -10.97 -2.78 20.46
N SER A 131 -11.63 -1.80 19.86
CA SER A 131 -12.28 -0.70 20.60
C SER A 131 -13.34 -1.17 21.59
N LYS A 132 -14.00 -2.31 21.31
CA LYS A 132 -15.01 -2.92 22.19
C LYS A 132 -14.43 -3.78 23.31
N ARG A 133 -13.20 -4.29 23.12
CA ARG A 133 -12.52 -5.24 24.01
C ARG A 133 -11.06 -4.80 24.26
N PRO A 134 -10.83 -3.65 24.89
CA PRO A 134 -9.52 -2.99 24.90
C PRO A 134 -8.49 -3.64 25.83
N LYS A 135 -8.89 -4.59 26.70
CA LYS A 135 -7.93 -5.23 27.63
C LYS A 135 -6.96 -6.09 26.83
N LEU A 136 -5.74 -6.22 27.33
CA LEU A 136 -4.69 -7.06 26.77
C LEU A 136 -3.98 -7.80 27.90
N GLN A 137 -3.31 -8.91 27.59
CA GLN A 137 -2.44 -9.59 28.53
C GLN A 137 -1.30 -8.66 29.00
N THR A 138 -0.61 -9.04 30.08
CA THR A 138 0.57 -8.32 30.56
C THR A 138 1.71 -8.40 29.53
N PRO A 139 2.35 -7.28 29.14
CA PRO A 139 3.43 -7.29 28.16
C PRO A 139 4.64 -8.09 28.63
N ILE A 140 5.29 -8.78 27.69
CA ILE A 140 6.56 -9.45 27.92
C ILE A 140 7.65 -8.69 27.15
N PRO A 141 8.37 -7.77 27.81
CA PRO A 141 9.37 -6.95 27.15
C PRO A 141 10.66 -7.72 26.87
N SER A 142 11.34 -7.34 25.80
CA SER A 142 12.70 -7.76 25.44
C SER A 142 13.44 -6.59 24.80
N LEU A 143 14.69 -6.79 24.37
CA LEU A 143 15.51 -5.70 23.80
C LEU A 143 14.82 -5.08 22.58
N HIS A 144 14.49 -3.79 22.67
CA HIS A 144 13.77 -2.99 21.65
C HIS A 144 12.33 -3.43 21.32
N CYS A 145 11.80 -4.38 22.09
CA CYS A 145 10.50 -4.98 21.87
C CYS A 145 9.68 -4.86 23.16
N PRO A 146 8.85 -3.81 23.32
CA PRO A 146 7.93 -3.68 24.46
C PRO A 146 7.00 -4.88 24.65
N ARG A 147 6.70 -5.60 23.57
CA ARG A 147 5.99 -6.89 23.51
C ARG A 147 6.78 -7.86 22.62
N LEU A 148 6.57 -9.16 22.75
CA LEU A 148 7.27 -10.15 21.92
C LEU A 148 7.03 -9.97 20.41
N ASN A 149 5.83 -9.56 20.02
CA ASN A 149 5.45 -9.38 18.62
C ASN A 149 4.96 -7.95 18.35
N GLY A 150 5.31 -7.40 17.19
CA GLY A 150 4.76 -6.11 16.74
C GLY A 150 5.76 -5.17 16.09
N TYR A 151 5.30 -3.95 15.81
CA TYR A 151 6.11 -2.87 15.27
C TYR A 151 6.25 -1.76 16.31
N PHE A 152 7.48 -1.38 16.65
CA PHE A 152 7.77 -0.43 17.72
C PHE A 152 8.71 0.66 17.25
N ALA A 153 8.45 1.91 17.67
CA ALA A 153 9.29 3.03 17.31
C ALA A 153 10.71 2.88 17.87
N SER A 154 11.72 3.39 17.16
CA SER A 154 13.07 3.45 17.70
C SER A 154 13.15 4.36 18.93
N GLU A 155 13.80 3.87 19.98
CA GLU A 155 14.10 4.60 21.22
C GLU A 155 15.17 5.68 21.00
N THR A 156 15.95 5.60 19.92
CA THR A 156 17.11 6.49 19.67
C THR A 156 16.74 7.88 19.14
N GLY A 157 15.45 8.24 19.15
CA GLY A 157 14.95 9.48 18.55
C GLY A 157 14.93 9.51 17.02
N ALA A 158 15.38 8.44 16.35
CA ALA A 158 15.29 8.32 14.90
C ALA A 158 13.81 8.24 14.47
N CYS A 159 13.38 9.19 13.65
CA CYS A 159 11.99 9.30 13.19
C CYS A 159 11.63 8.24 12.15
N ASP A 160 12.61 7.88 11.33
CA ASP A 160 12.53 6.95 10.20
C ASP A 160 12.86 5.51 10.59
N LYS A 161 13.18 5.22 11.85
CA LYS A 161 13.56 3.86 12.28
C LYS A 161 12.56 3.26 13.25
N PHE A 162 12.31 1.97 13.07
CA PHE A 162 11.45 1.18 13.93
C PHE A 162 11.95 -0.27 14.00
N PHE A 163 11.41 -1.01 14.95
CA PHE A 163 11.73 -2.40 15.21
C PHE A 163 10.54 -3.28 14.85
N TYR A 164 10.80 -4.33 14.09
CA TYR A 164 9.87 -5.42 13.86
C TYR A 164 10.26 -6.59 14.73
N CYS A 165 9.39 -6.94 15.68
CA CYS A 165 9.62 -7.99 16.67
C CYS A 165 8.81 -9.23 16.33
N VAL A 166 9.47 -10.39 16.40
CA VAL A 166 8.88 -11.72 16.34
C VAL A 166 9.49 -12.55 17.47
N ASP A 167 8.65 -13.02 18.39
CA ASP A 167 9.07 -13.78 19.58
C ASP A 167 10.22 -13.12 20.37
N GLY A 168 10.15 -11.79 20.51
CA GLY A 168 11.14 -10.98 21.24
C GLY A 168 12.46 -10.76 20.50
N LYS A 169 12.57 -11.20 19.24
CA LYS A 169 13.73 -10.90 18.38
C LYS A 169 13.37 -9.76 17.44
N PHE A 170 14.15 -8.68 17.49
CA PHE A 170 13.93 -7.50 16.66
C PHE A 170 14.73 -7.53 15.36
N ASN A 171 14.15 -6.93 14.32
CA ASN A 171 14.87 -6.41 13.15
C ASN A 171 14.65 -4.90 13.09
N MET A 172 15.73 -4.13 12.94
CA MET A 172 15.61 -2.68 12.72
C MET A 172 15.27 -2.42 11.24
N ILE A 173 14.21 -1.68 11.00
CA ILE A 173 13.75 -1.28 9.67
C ILE A 173 13.79 0.24 9.56
N THR A 174 14.28 0.72 8.43
CA THR A 174 14.26 2.13 8.06
C THR A 174 13.12 2.39 7.09
N CYS A 175 12.29 3.39 7.38
CA CYS A 175 11.25 3.88 6.51
C CYS A 175 11.84 4.41 5.19
N PRO A 176 11.06 4.36 4.09
CA PRO A 176 11.45 5.06 2.87
C PRO A 176 11.76 6.53 3.13
N ALA A 177 12.66 7.10 2.33
CA ALA A 177 13.15 8.46 2.52
C ALA A 177 12.00 9.47 2.64
N GLY A 178 12.04 10.30 3.68
CA GLY A 178 11.02 11.32 3.95
C GLY A 178 9.77 10.83 4.70
N LEU A 179 9.68 9.53 5.03
CA LEU A 179 8.60 8.98 5.84
C LEU A 179 9.06 8.71 7.28
N VAL A 180 8.10 8.76 8.20
CA VAL A 180 8.27 8.59 9.64
C VAL A 180 7.44 7.41 10.09
N PHE A 181 7.97 6.58 10.99
CA PHE A 181 7.21 5.48 11.55
C PHE A 181 6.07 6.01 12.43
N ASN A 182 4.83 5.59 12.12
CA ASN A 182 3.65 5.91 12.90
C ASN A 182 3.31 4.74 13.83
N PRO A 183 3.53 4.87 15.16
CA PRO A 183 3.28 3.79 16.11
C PRO A 183 1.79 3.47 16.30
N LYS A 184 0.87 4.34 15.86
CA LYS A 184 -0.57 4.09 15.95
C LYS A 184 -1.08 3.17 14.84
N THR A 185 -0.47 3.25 13.67
CA THR A 185 -0.88 2.47 12.48
C THR A 185 0.10 1.36 12.11
N GLY A 186 1.30 1.35 12.71
CA GLY A 186 2.34 0.36 12.43
C GLY A 186 3.00 0.49 11.06
N ILE A 187 2.80 1.62 10.37
CA ILE A 187 3.33 1.88 9.02
C ILE A 187 4.13 3.17 8.96
N CYS A 188 4.98 3.30 7.94
CA CYS A 188 5.66 4.55 7.63
C CYS A 188 4.71 5.49 6.91
N THR A 189 4.47 6.67 7.48
CA THR A 189 3.57 7.70 6.94
C THR A 189 4.31 9.02 6.79
N TRP A 190 3.62 10.04 6.29
CA TRP A 190 4.20 11.37 6.31
C TRP A 190 4.36 11.91 7.73
N PRO A 191 5.36 12.77 7.98
CA PRO A 191 5.63 13.38 9.29
C PRO A 191 4.40 13.98 9.99
N ASP A 192 3.58 14.72 9.24
CA ASP A 192 2.34 15.38 9.68
C ASP A 192 1.23 14.40 10.03
N GLU A 193 1.16 13.24 9.37
CA GLU A 193 0.22 12.17 9.68
C GLU A 193 0.69 11.31 10.88
N ALA A 194 2.01 11.13 11.01
CA ALA A 194 2.60 10.35 12.10
C ALA A 194 2.39 11.05 13.45
N GLY A 195 2.39 12.38 13.48
CA GLY A 195 2.16 13.19 14.68
C GLY A 195 3.19 12.92 15.79
N LYS A 196 4.39 12.43 15.44
CA LYS A 196 5.47 12.15 16.38
C LYS A 196 6.19 13.45 16.71
N SER A 197 6.31 13.76 17.99
CA SER A 197 7.01 14.96 18.46
C SER A 197 8.48 14.95 18.04
N GLY A 198 8.98 16.10 17.55
CA GLY A 198 10.36 16.24 17.05
C GLY A 198 10.63 15.55 15.71
N CYS A 199 9.57 15.13 15.00
CA CYS A 199 9.64 14.50 13.69
C CYS A 199 8.73 15.21 12.69
N SER A 200 8.66 16.55 12.73
CA SER A 200 7.92 17.32 11.72
C SER A 200 8.58 17.21 10.34
N SER A 201 7.88 17.63 9.28
CA SER A 201 8.48 17.65 7.93
C SER A 201 9.73 18.54 7.88
N GLU A 202 9.74 19.67 8.59
CA GLU A 202 10.92 20.53 8.71
C GLU A 202 12.07 19.83 9.45
N ASP A 203 11.76 19.04 10.50
CA ASP A 203 12.76 18.27 11.23
C ASP A 203 13.38 17.16 10.39
N VAL A 204 12.57 16.48 9.57
CA VAL A 204 13.01 15.36 8.74
C VAL A 204 13.83 15.85 7.55
N PHE A 205 13.37 16.89 6.86
CA PHE A 205 14.00 17.41 5.65
C PHE A 205 15.06 18.49 5.91
N LYS A 206 15.14 19.03 7.14
CA LYS A 206 16.03 20.14 7.48
C LYS A 206 15.86 21.35 6.54
N PHE A 207 14.63 21.57 6.08
CA PHE A 207 14.26 22.61 5.15
C PHE A 207 13.00 23.31 5.66
N THR A 208 12.97 24.64 5.54
CA THR A 208 11.81 25.47 5.92
C THR A 208 11.24 26.12 4.67
N CYS A 209 9.93 25.98 4.47
CA CYS A 209 9.24 26.59 3.35
C CYS A 209 9.30 28.13 3.40
N PRO A 210 9.73 28.80 2.32
CA PRO A 210 9.65 30.25 2.23
C PRO A 210 8.23 30.75 2.45
N LYS A 211 8.08 31.82 3.25
CA LYS A 211 6.77 32.42 3.51
C LYS A 211 6.23 33.09 2.26
N VAL A 212 5.01 32.72 1.89
CA VAL A 212 4.29 33.24 0.73
C VAL A 212 2.86 33.63 1.15
N ASN A 213 2.17 34.39 0.29
CA ASN A 213 0.76 34.69 0.50
C ASN A 213 -0.12 33.47 0.23
N GLU A 214 -1.38 33.54 0.63
CA GLU A 214 -2.33 32.43 0.50
C GLU A 214 -2.57 31.99 -0.95
N THR A 215 -2.61 32.94 -1.89
CA THR A 215 -2.81 32.62 -3.31
C THR A 215 -1.67 31.80 -3.90
N VAL A 216 -0.43 32.03 -3.48
CA VAL A 216 0.73 31.21 -3.87
C VAL A 216 0.76 29.92 -3.05
N ALA A 217 0.46 29.95 -1.76
CA ALA A 217 0.47 28.79 -0.87
C ALA A 217 -0.40 27.63 -1.40
N VAL A 218 -1.61 27.96 -1.90
CA VAL A 218 -2.55 26.99 -2.47
C VAL A 218 -2.00 26.31 -3.74
N THR A 219 -1.02 26.91 -4.43
CA THR A 219 -0.37 26.30 -5.61
C THR A 219 0.71 25.27 -5.25
N HIS A 220 1.01 25.10 -3.96
CA HIS A 220 2.10 24.25 -3.45
C HIS A 220 3.46 24.60 -4.10
N PRO A 221 4.02 25.78 -3.78
CA PRO A 221 5.20 26.28 -4.46
C PRO A 221 6.40 25.34 -4.29
N ARG A 222 7.29 25.38 -5.28
CA ARG A 222 8.45 24.49 -5.39
C ARG A 222 9.74 25.27 -5.25
N TYR A 223 10.73 24.65 -4.62
CA TYR A 223 12.02 25.25 -4.34
C TYR A 223 13.13 24.23 -4.57
N ALA A 224 14.23 24.64 -5.21
CA ALA A 224 15.40 23.77 -5.35
C ALA A 224 15.89 23.25 -3.99
N ASP A 225 16.38 22.02 -3.98
CA ASP A 225 17.17 21.51 -2.86
C ASP A 225 18.56 22.17 -2.92
N PRO A 226 19.04 22.81 -1.83
CA PRO A 226 20.30 23.54 -1.83
C PRO A 226 21.53 22.62 -1.96
N ASP A 227 21.40 21.34 -1.61
CA ASP A 227 22.51 20.40 -1.54
C ASP A 227 22.47 19.36 -2.67
N ASP A 228 21.36 19.27 -3.40
CA ASP A 228 21.16 18.26 -4.43
C ASP A 228 20.33 18.74 -5.61
N CYS A 229 21.01 19.07 -6.72
CA CYS A 229 20.39 19.53 -7.95
C CYS A 229 19.30 18.59 -8.50
N GLN A 230 19.33 17.28 -8.20
CA GLN A 230 18.28 16.37 -8.65
C GLN A 230 16.97 16.54 -7.88
N PHE A 231 17.02 17.05 -6.65
CA PHE A 231 15.87 17.14 -5.77
C PHE A 231 15.36 18.56 -5.61
N PHE A 232 14.13 18.66 -5.15
CA PHE A 232 13.45 19.92 -4.86
C PHE A 232 12.39 19.67 -3.78
N TYR A 233 12.00 20.74 -3.10
CA TYR A 233 10.94 20.73 -2.10
C TYR A 233 9.64 21.23 -2.72
N VAL A 234 8.55 20.52 -2.44
CA VAL A 234 7.18 20.98 -2.65
C VAL A 234 6.62 21.40 -1.30
N CYS A 235 6.21 22.64 -1.16
CA CYS A 235 5.65 23.17 0.08
C CYS A 235 4.13 23.05 0.07
N ILE A 236 3.59 22.01 0.70
CA ILE A 236 2.14 21.80 0.82
C ILE A 236 1.54 22.95 1.64
N ASN A 237 0.55 23.61 1.06
CA ASN A 237 -0.05 24.87 1.53
C ASN A 237 0.97 25.94 1.92
N GLY A 238 2.16 25.97 1.29
CA GLY A 238 3.22 26.93 1.61
C GLY A 238 3.94 26.70 2.94
N GLU A 239 3.65 25.61 3.65
CA GLU A 239 4.17 25.38 5.02
C GLU A 239 4.89 24.04 5.18
N THR A 240 4.34 22.95 4.63
CA THR A 240 4.86 21.60 4.90
C THR A 240 5.76 21.14 3.75
N PRO A 241 7.09 21.06 3.93
CA PRO A 241 8.00 20.67 2.87
C PRO A 241 7.93 19.17 2.58
N ARG A 242 7.95 18.81 1.30
CA ARG A 242 8.06 17.43 0.81
C ARG A 242 9.16 17.34 -0.24
N ARG A 243 10.22 16.59 0.06
CA ARG A 243 11.33 16.38 -0.88
C ARG A 243 10.88 15.47 -2.03
N ASN A 244 11.09 15.93 -3.26
CA ASN A 244 10.80 15.22 -4.50
C ASN A 244 12.02 15.24 -5.41
N GLY A 245 12.08 14.32 -6.36
CA GLY A 245 13.22 14.17 -7.27
C GLY A 245 12.82 14.32 -8.73
N CYS A 246 13.67 14.97 -9.50
CA CYS A 246 13.68 14.90 -10.94
C CYS A 246 14.16 13.52 -11.42
N LYS A 247 13.87 13.18 -12.68
CA LYS A 247 14.40 11.94 -13.27
C LYS A 247 15.93 11.96 -13.29
N LEU A 248 16.54 10.79 -13.30
CA LEU A 248 17.99 10.67 -13.44
C LEU A 248 18.45 11.43 -14.71
N GLY A 249 19.48 12.28 -14.56
CA GLY A 249 19.99 13.15 -15.61
C GLY A 249 19.32 14.54 -15.69
N GLN A 250 18.21 14.74 -14.98
CA GLN A 250 17.55 16.05 -14.83
C GLN A 250 17.94 16.71 -13.51
N ALA A 251 17.90 18.04 -13.51
CA ALA A 251 18.01 18.89 -12.33
C ALA A 251 16.77 19.80 -12.22
N PHE A 252 16.47 20.26 -11.01
CA PHE A 252 15.38 21.22 -10.81
C PHE A 252 15.83 22.63 -11.16
N ASP A 253 15.18 23.26 -12.14
CA ASP A 253 15.37 24.67 -12.47
C ASP A 253 14.52 25.53 -11.52
N ASP A 254 15.16 26.25 -10.61
CA ASP A 254 14.45 27.07 -9.63
C ASP A 254 13.84 28.33 -10.26
N ALA A 255 14.36 28.84 -11.38
CA ALA A 255 13.77 29.99 -12.05
C ALA A 255 12.48 29.59 -12.78
N ALA A 256 12.52 28.45 -13.49
CA ALA A 256 11.40 27.94 -14.28
C ALA A 256 10.40 27.09 -13.46
N LYS A 257 10.77 26.67 -12.24
CA LYS A 257 9.98 25.83 -11.32
C LYS A 257 9.61 24.45 -11.88
N HIS A 258 10.47 23.87 -12.69
CA HIS A 258 10.31 22.51 -13.23
C HIS A 258 11.64 21.78 -13.37
N CYS A 259 11.58 20.46 -13.53
CA CYS A 259 12.75 19.67 -13.88
C CYS A 259 13.16 19.94 -15.34
N GLU A 260 14.44 20.12 -15.58
CA GLU A 260 15.07 20.27 -16.88
C GLU A 260 16.35 19.43 -16.94
N TRP A 261 16.87 19.14 -18.12
CA TRP A 261 18.16 18.46 -18.26
C TRP A 261 19.25 19.25 -17.57
N ALA A 262 20.05 18.56 -16.74
CA ALA A 262 21.02 19.21 -15.87
C ALA A 262 21.94 20.19 -16.63
N ARG A 263 22.40 19.80 -17.82
CA ARG A 263 23.24 20.63 -18.71
C ARG A 263 22.63 21.97 -19.13
N LYS A 264 21.31 22.15 -19.04
CA LYS A 264 20.59 23.39 -19.37
C LYS A 264 20.27 24.24 -18.13
N VAL A 265 20.47 23.69 -16.93
CA VAL A 265 20.34 24.40 -15.65
C VAL A 265 21.73 24.91 -15.28
N PRO A 266 22.05 26.21 -15.46
CA PRO A 266 23.43 26.71 -15.39
C PRO A 266 24.14 26.37 -14.07
N GLU A 267 23.46 26.47 -12.94
CA GLU A 267 23.96 26.15 -11.61
C GLU A 267 24.21 24.64 -11.38
N CYS A 268 23.59 23.79 -12.20
CA CYS A 268 23.61 22.33 -12.07
C CYS A 268 24.18 21.63 -13.32
N ALA A 269 24.77 22.37 -14.27
CA ALA A 269 25.24 21.85 -15.55
C ALA A 269 26.21 20.68 -15.40
N ASP A 270 26.98 20.70 -14.32
CA ASP A 270 28.06 19.75 -14.04
C ASP A 270 27.68 18.68 -12.99
N TRP A 271 26.45 18.73 -12.46
CA TRP A 271 26.00 17.89 -11.33
C TRP A 271 26.19 16.38 -11.55
N TYR A 272 26.03 15.91 -12.79
CA TYR A 272 26.14 14.49 -13.12
C TYR A 272 27.49 14.07 -13.69
N LYS A 273 28.47 14.97 -13.89
CA LYS A 273 29.75 14.64 -14.57
C LYS A 273 30.53 13.51 -13.89
N ASP A 274 30.43 13.40 -12.56
CA ASP A 274 31.10 12.33 -11.78
C ASP A 274 30.22 11.09 -11.56
N ARG A 275 28.95 11.13 -11.99
CA ARG A 275 27.94 10.08 -11.77
C ARG A 275 27.56 9.35 -13.06
N LEU A 276 27.59 10.05 -14.19
CA LEU A 276 27.21 9.58 -15.52
C LEU A 276 28.18 10.14 -16.55
N THR A 277 28.48 9.34 -17.57
CA THR A 277 29.19 9.82 -18.76
C THR A 277 28.28 10.66 -19.65
N ASP A 278 28.85 11.55 -20.48
CA ASP A 278 28.09 12.36 -21.43
C ASP A 278 27.22 11.50 -22.36
N ALA A 279 27.71 10.33 -22.77
CA ALA A 279 26.95 9.38 -23.59
C ALA A 279 25.74 8.81 -22.86
N GLN A 280 25.88 8.47 -21.57
CA GLN A 280 24.76 7.99 -20.76
C GLN A 280 23.72 9.08 -20.52
N LEU A 281 24.16 10.33 -20.32
CA LEU A 281 23.25 11.46 -20.17
C LEU A 281 22.50 11.75 -21.48
N ASP A 282 23.17 11.67 -22.62
CA ASP A 282 22.55 11.84 -23.93
C ASP A 282 21.54 10.71 -24.24
N GLU A 283 21.84 9.46 -23.87
CA GLU A 283 20.90 8.34 -24.00
C GLU A 283 19.64 8.52 -23.13
N LEU A 284 19.78 9.11 -21.94
CA LEU A 284 18.64 9.45 -21.08
C LEU A 284 17.77 10.56 -21.70
N GLU A 285 18.38 11.58 -22.32
CA GLU A 285 17.67 12.68 -22.97
C GLU A 285 17.03 12.27 -24.29
N ASN A 286 17.72 11.44 -25.05
CA ASN A 286 17.35 11.00 -26.38
C ASN A 286 17.23 9.47 -26.41
N PRO A 287 16.24 8.89 -25.72
CA PRO A 287 16.10 7.44 -25.67
C PRO A 287 15.90 6.89 -27.09
N PRO A 288 16.60 5.81 -27.46
CA PRO A 288 16.50 5.25 -28.80
C PRO A 288 15.05 4.85 -29.07
N THR A 289 14.52 5.31 -30.21
CA THR A 289 13.19 4.86 -30.66
C THR A 289 13.28 3.37 -30.96
N THR A 290 12.71 2.55 -30.08
CA THR A 290 12.51 1.14 -30.39
C THR A 290 11.55 1.10 -31.58
N LYS A 291 12.07 0.86 -32.79
CA LYS A 291 11.24 0.51 -33.92
C LYS A 291 10.45 -0.73 -33.50
N ALA A 292 9.15 -0.59 -33.31
CA ALA A 292 8.27 -1.73 -33.15
C ALA A 292 8.56 -2.70 -34.32
N PRO A 293 8.76 -4.00 -34.06
CA PRO A 293 8.95 -4.95 -35.14
C PRO A 293 7.73 -4.85 -36.05
N ALA A 294 7.97 -4.60 -37.35
CA ALA A 294 6.93 -4.44 -38.35
C ALA A 294 5.93 -5.60 -38.23
N SER A 295 4.68 -5.29 -37.87
CA SER A 295 3.61 -6.28 -37.88
C SER A 295 3.50 -6.81 -39.30
N LYS A 296 3.85 -8.08 -39.49
CA LYS A 296 3.54 -8.78 -40.75
C LYS A 296 2.04 -8.67 -40.94
N GLY A 297 1.62 -7.98 -42.00
CA GLY A 297 0.22 -7.75 -42.33
C GLY A 297 -0.59 -9.06 -42.39
N PRO A 298 -1.92 -8.98 -42.25
CA PRO A 298 -2.76 -10.16 -42.15
C PRO A 298 -2.64 -11.02 -43.41
N SER A 299 -2.33 -12.29 -43.22
CA SER A 299 -2.33 -13.30 -44.29
C SER A 299 -3.73 -13.38 -44.89
N LYS A 300 -3.83 -13.21 -46.20
CA LYS A 300 -5.08 -13.36 -46.96
C LYS A 300 -5.64 -14.77 -46.74
N VAL A 301 -6.71 -14.88 -45.96
CA VAL A 301 -7.52 -16.11 -45.88
C VAL A 301 -8.29 -16.25 -47.19
N SER A 302 -7.94 -17.28 -47.96
CA SER A 302 -8.63 -17.70 -49.18
C SER A 302 -10.05 -18.16 -48.84
N ARG A 303 -11.06 -17.45 -49.36
CA ARG A 303 -12.48 -17.82 -49.23
C ARG A 303 -12.75 -19.09 -50.05
N ARG A 304 -12.98 -20.23 -49.38
CA ARG A 304 -13.61 -21.41 -50.02
C ARG A 304 -15.12 -21.23 -50.09
N ARG A 305 -15.67 -21.51 -51.27
CA ARG A 305 -17.09 -21.41 -51.65
C ARG A 305 -17.89 -22.59 -51.05
N PRO A 306 -19.07 -22.38 -50.46
CA PRO A 306 -19.86 -23.48 -49.89
C PRO A 306 -20.65 -24.24 -50.99
N SER A 307 -20.61 -25.58 -50.94
CA SER A 307 -21.39 -26.47 -51.81
C SER A 307 -22.79 -26.70 -51.24
N LYS A 308 -23.79 -26.77 -52.14
CA LYS A 308 -25.23 -26.97 -51.87
C LYS A 308 -25.52 -28.22 -51.02
N ARG A 309 -26.47 -28.08 -50.08
CA ARG A 309 -27.10 -29.13 -49.28
C ARG A 309 -28.32 -29.71 -50.03
N PRO A 310 -28.55 -31.04 -50.07
CA PRO A 310 -29.79 -31.63 -50.60
C PRO A 310 -30.93 -31.55 -49.59
N LYS A 311 -32.16 -31.36 -50.08
CA LYS A 311 -33.43 -31.50 -49.34
C LYS A 311 -33.74 -32.98 -49.12
N LEU A 312 -34.21 -33.31 -47.93
CA LEU A 312 -34.98 -34.52 -47.65
C LEU A 312 -36.29 -34.05 -47.02
N GLU A 313 -37.38 -34.46 -47.65
CA GLU A 313 -38.77 -34.21 -47.28
C GLU A 313 -39.21 -35.25 -46.24
N ASP A 314 -40.19 -34.85 -45.44
CA ASP A 314 -40.76 -35.54 -44.29
C ASP A 314 -41.65 -36.75 -44.65
N GLU A 315 -42.04 -37.48 -43.59
CA GLU A 315 -43.12 -38.48 -43.47
C GLU A 315 -42.69 -39.92 -43.87
N GLU A 316 -42.88 -40.99 -43.09
CA GLU A 316 -44.02 -41.44 -42.27
C GLU A 316 -43.59 -42.66 -41.40
N GLU A 317 -44.35 -42.92 -40.32
CA GLU A 317 -44.34 -44.04 -39.33
C GLU A 317 -43.19 -44.24 -38.33
#